data_AF-A9SKD8-F1
#
_entry.id   AF-A9SKD8-F1
#
_cell.length_a   1.000
_cell.length_b   1.000
_cell.length_c   1.000
_cell.angle_alpha   90.00
_cell.angle_beta   90.00
_cell.angle_gamma   90.00
#
_symmetry.space_group_name_H-M   'P 1'
#
loop_
_entity.id
_entity.type
_entity.pdbx_description
1 polymer ?
#
loop_
_entity_poly.entity_id
_entity_poly.type
_entity_poly.pdbx_seq_one_letter_code
_entity_poly.pdbx_strand_id
1 'polypeptide(L)'
;MASDLLLWLICFLAVVSLLGILVYQLMCLSDLEFDYINPFDSASRINAFIVPEFLIHGALGCICLLSGHWLLFLLNVPLAYYHINLYLKKEHLLDVTEIFNLLDREKKYRLAKLAFYLLLFFIVIYKLVLAAVYLILEHEESVQSAGTFSGIHANM
;
A
#
# COMPACT_ATOMS: atom_id res chain seq x y z
N MET A 1 13.04 -7.89 -15.11
CA MET A 1 14.08 -8.05 -14.07
C MET A 1 14.29 -6.74 -13.30
N ALA A 2 15.04 -5.76 -13.83
CA ALA A 2 15.18 -4.43 -13.19
C ALA A 2 13.85 -3.65 -13.13
N SER A 3 13.00 -3.82 -14.15
CA SER A 3 11.61 -3.33 -14.18
C SER A 3 10.77 -3.84 -13.00
N ASP A 4 10.99 -5.09 -12.60
CA ASP A 4 10.23 -5.73 -11.53
C ASP A 4 10.68 -5.17 -10.17
N LEU A 5 11.99 -4.96 -9.99
CA LEU A 5 12.53 -4.28 -8.81
C LEU A 5 11.93 -2.87 -8.66
N LEU A 6 11.91 -2.09 -9.73
CA LEU A 6 11.35 -0.73 -9.73
C LEU A 6 9.85 -0.74 -9.44
N LEU A 7 9.12 -1.72 -9.98
CA LEU A 7 7.71 -1.91 -9.67
C LEU A 7 7.49 -2.22 -8.18
N TRP A 8 8.23 -3.17 -7.61
CA TRP A 8 8.12 -3.52 -6.19
C TRP A 8 8.51 -2.35 -5.29
N LEU A 9 9.46 -1.52 -5.71
CA LEU A 9 9.86 -0.30 -5.01
C LEU A 9 8.71 0.73 -5.01
N ILE A 10 8.06 0.95 -6.14
CA ILE A 10 6.89 1.84 -6.23
C ILE A 10 5.75 1.31 -5.36
N CYS A 11 5.46 0.01 -5.42
CA CYS A 11 4.46 -0.63 -4.57
C CYS A 11 4.80 -0.45 -3.08
N PHE A 12 6.08 -0.60 -2.70
CA PHE A 12 6.53 -0.40 -1.33
C PHE A 12 6.25 1.03 -0.85
N LEU A 13 6.67 2.05 -1.62
CA LEU A 13 6.45 3.46 -1.27
C LEU A 13 4.95 3.79 -1.18
N ALA A 14 4.13 3.21 -2.06
CA ALA A 14 2.69 3.41 -2.03
C ALA A 14 2.03 2.76 -0.80
N VAL A 15 2.43 1.54 -0.41
CA VAL A 15 1.92 0.88 0.81
C VAL A 15 2.35 1.64 2.07
N VAL A 16 3.59 2.11 2.15
CA VAL A 16 4.07 2.94 3.27
C VAL A 16 3.24 4.23 3.36
N SER A 17 2.96 4.86 2.23
CA SER A 17 2.13 6.08 2.18
C SER A 17 0.70 5.81 2.66
N LEU A 18 0.09 4.69 2.26
CA LEU A 18 -1.24 4.26 2.74
C LEU A 18 -1.25 4.00 4.25
N LEU A 19 -0.21 3.34 4.78
CA LEU A 19 -0.05 3.13 6.23
C LEU A 19 0.06 4.46 6.97
N GLY A 20 0.87 5.40 6.48
CA GLY A 20 1.02 6.74 7.07
C GLY A 20 -0.30 7.51 7.12
N ILE A 21 -1.07 7.48 6.02
CA ILE A 21 -2.39 8.11 5.95
C ILE A 21 -3.35 7.47 6.97
N LEU A 22 -3.42 6.14 7.04
CA LEU A 22 -4.29 5.46 8.01
C LEU A 22 -3.92 5.76 9.46
N VAL A 23 -2.63 5.76 9.79
CA VAL A 23 -2.15 6.08 11.14
C VAL A 23 -2.51 7.52 11.49
N TYR A 24 -2.35 8.47 10.56
CA TYR A 24 -2.78 9.85 10.76
C TYR A 24 -4.29 9.98 11.02
N GLN A 25 -5.11 9.25 10.26
CA GLN A 25 -6.56 9.23 10.47
C GLN A 25 -6.93 8.63 11.84
N LEU A 26 -6.26 7.55 12.27
CA LEU A 26 -6.46 6.94 13.59
C LEU A 26 -6.04 7.89 14.71
N MET A 27 -4.94 8.63 14.54
CA MET A 27 -4.52 9.65 15.50
C MET A 27 -5.56 10.75 15.64
N CYS A 28 -6.09 11.29 14.54
CA CYS A 28 -7.16 12.29 14.58
C CYS A 28 -8.44 11.76 15.28
N LEU A 29 -8.72 10.46 15.13
CA LEU A 29 -9.85 9.80 15.78
C LEU A 29 -9.63 9.60 17.28
N SER A 30 -8.41 9.25 17.68
CA SER A 30 -8.02 9.14 19.09
C SER A 30 -7.96 10.52 19.77
N ASP A 31 -7.43 11.55 19.11
CA ASP A 31 -7.45 12.92 19.63
C ASP A 31 -8.89 13.42 19.86
N LEU A 32 -9.83 12.98 19.02
CA LEU A 32 -11.25 13.25 19.18
C LEU A 32 -11.87 12.48 20.36
N GLU A 33 -11.48 11.22 20.57
CA GLU A 33 -11.95 10.36 21.69
C GLU A 33 -11.55 10.91 23.06
N PHE A 34 -10.41 11.58 23.15
CA PHE A 34 -9.90 12.21 24.37
C PHE A 34 -10.28 13.70 24.51
N ASP A 35 -11.22 14.20 23.70
CA ASP A 35 -11.70 15.60 23.71
C ASP A 35 -10.59 16.65 23.48
N TYR A 36 -9.48 16.29 22.83
CA TYR A 36 -8.39 17.24 22.55
C TYR A 36 -8.68 18.17 21.37
N ILE A 37 -9.58 17.79 20.46
CA ILE A 37 -9.85 18.51 19.22
C ILE A 37 -11.35 18.51 18.89
N ASN A 38 -11.80 19.56 18.19
CA ASN A 38 -13.19 19.66 17.79
C ASN A 38 -13.55 18.56 16.75
N PRO A 39 -14.71 17.88 16.89
CA PRO A 39 -15.20 16.91 15.91
C PRO A 39 -15.25 17.45 14.47
N PHE A 40 -15.55 18.74 14.28
CA PHE A 40 -15.55 19.38 12.96
C PHE A 40 -14.15 19.41 12.33
N ASP A 41 -13.14 19.78 13.12
CA ASP A 41 -11.75 19.88 12.64
C ASP A 41 -11.17 18.49 12.33
N SER A 42 -11.44 17.49 13.19
CA SER A 42 -11.04 16.10 12.93
C SER A 42 -11.72 15.50 11.70
N ALA A 43 -13.04 15.71 11.53
CA ALA A 43 -13.76 15.21 10.36
C ALA A 43 -13.25 15.83 9.05
N SER A 44 -12.99 17.15 9.04
CA SER A 44 -12.45 17.85 7.88
C SER A 44 -11.05 17.32 7.48
N ARG A 45 -10.16 17.16 8.48
CA ARG A 45 -8.82 16.59 8.27
C ARG A 45 -8.89 15.17 7.72
N ILE A 46 -9.71 14.30 8.32
CA ILE A 46 -9.85 12.92 7.85
C ILE A 46 -10.40 12.89 6.43
N ASN A 47 -11.46 13.67 6.13
CA ASN A 47 -12.08 13.72 4.80
C ASN A 47 -11.11 14.17 3.70
N ALA A 48 -10.18 15.11 4.00
CA ALA A 48 -9.16 15.53 3.05
C ALA A 48 -8.21 14.40 2.62
N PHE A 49 -7.99 13.40 3.47
CA PHE A 49 -7.11 12.27 3.19
C PHE A 49 -7.81 11.03 2.63
N ILE A 50 -9.14 10.98 2.64
CA ILE A 50 -9.92 9.85 2.10
C ILE A 50 -9.74 9.73 0.57
N VAL A 51 -9.78 10.84 -0.15
CA VAL A 51 -9.62 10.82 -1.63
C VAL A 51 -8.20 10.38 -2.04
N PRO A 52 -7.11 10.93 -1.46
CA PRO A 52 -5.76 10.42 -1.69
C PRO A 52 -5.60 8.93 -1.38
N GLU A 53 -6.20 8.43 -0.29
CA GLU A 53 -6.16 7.02 0.08
C GLU A 53 -6.77 6.13 -1.01
N PHE A 54 -7.96 6.49 -1.50
CA PHE A 54 -8.62 5.74 -2.58
C PHE A 54 -7.83 5.78 -3.88
N LEU A 55 -7.25 6.94 -4.22
CA LEU A 55 -6.46 7.09 -5.44
C LEU A 55 -5.20 6.21 -5.40
N ILE A 56 -4.46 6.25 -4.29
CA ILE A 56 -3.23 5.45 -4.13
C ILE A 56 -3.58 3.94 -4.12
N HIS A 57 -4.63 3.54 -3.40
CA HIS A 57 -5.05 2.14 -3.36
C HIS A 57 -5.54 1.64 -4.73
N GLY A 58 -6.32 2.45 -5.44
CA GLY A 58 -6.77 2.15 -6.81
C GLY A 58 -5.61 2.06 -7.79
N ALA A 59 -4.67 2.99 -7.74
CA ALA A 59 -3.46 2.96 -8.55
C ALA A 59 -2.63 1.70 -8.28
N LEU A 60 -2.49 1.30 -7.01
CA LEU A 60 -1.77 0.08 -6.62
C LEU A 60 -2.44 -1.18 -7.18
N GLY A 61 -3.77 -1.24 -7.15
CA GLY A 61 -4.56 -2.29 -7.78
C GLY A 61 -4.38 -2.35 -9.30
N CYS A 62 -4.42 -1.21 -9.98
CA CYS A 62 -4.20 -1.10 -11.43
C CYS A 62 -2.79 -1.55 -11.83
N ILE A 63 -1.75 -1.11 -11.10
CA ILE A 63 -0.36 -1.52 -11.34
C ILE A 63 -0.20 -3.02 -11.16
N CYS A 64 -0.81 -3.61 -10.13
CA CYS A 64 -0.77 -5.06 -9.91
C CYS A 64 -1.46 -5.85 -11.04
N LEU A 65 -2.58 -5.33 -11.57
CA LEU A 65 -3.32 -5.95 -12.66
C LEU A 65 -2.54 -5.89 -13.98
N LEU A 66 -1.97 -4.73 -14.32
CA LEU A 66 -1.16 -4.55 -15.54
C LEU A 66 0.12 -5.40 -15.50
N SER A 67 0.63 -5.69 -14.31
CA SER A 67 1.87 -6.45 -14.13
C SER A 67 1.65 -7.94 -14.00
N GLY A 68 0.41 -8.43 -14.18
CA GLY A 68 0.09 -9.85 -14.15
C GLY A 68 0.22 -10.52 -12.77
N HIS A 69 0.25 -9.74 -11.68
CA HIS A 69 0.37 -10.26 -10.32
C HIS A 69 -1.01 -10.56 -9.71
N TRP A 70 -1.63 -11.64 -10.21
CA TRP A 70 -3.00 -12.05 -9.85
C TRP A 70 -3.23 -12.22 -8.35
N LEU A 71 -2.25 -12.71 -7.60
CA LEU A 71 -2.38 -12.96 -6.16
C LEU A 71 -2.47 -11.65 -5.34
N LEU A 72 -1.67 -10.63 -5.69
CA LEU A 72 -1.81 -9.31 -5.06
C LEU A 72 -3.12 -8.64 -5.46
N PHE A 73 -3.53 -8.77 -6.72
CA PHE A 73 -4.78 -8.23 -7.19
C PHE A 73 -5.96 -8.83 -6.42
N LEU A 74 -6.02 -10.16 -6.31
CA LEU A 74 -7.10 -10.87 -5.61
C LEU A 74 -7.13 -10.52 -4.12
N LEU A 75 -5.97 -10.27 -3.49
CA LEU A 75 -5.90 -9.78 -2.12
C LEU A 75 -6.46 -8.35 -1.98
N ASN A 76 -6.27 -7.47 -2.97
CA ASN A 76 -6.78 -6.10 -2.96
C ASN A 76 -8.27 -5.99 -3.32
N VAL A 77 -8.85 -6.96 -4.04
CA VAL A 77 -10.25 -6.95 -4.49
C VAL A 77 -11.28 -6.76 -3.35
N PRO A 78 -11.19 -7.46 -2.20
CA PRO A 78 -12.12 -7.26 -1.09
C PRO A 78 -12.12 -5.83 -0.56
N LEU A 79 -10.93 -5.22 -0.46
CA LEU A 79 -10.77 -3.86 0.04
C LEU A 79 -11.26 -2.83 -0.99
N ALA A 80 -10.95 -3.05 -2.26
CA ALA A 80 -11.43 -2.23 -3.38
C ALA A 80 -12.96 -2.29 -3.51
N TYR A 81 -13.56 -3.47 -3.38
CA TYR A 81 -15.02 -3.63 -3.37
C TYR A 81 -15.65 -2.86 -2.20
N TYR A 82 -15.04 -2.90 -1.02
CA TYR A 82 -15.49 -2.10 0.11
C TYR A 82 -15.42 -0.61 -0.18
N HIS A 83 -14.31 -0.12 -0.73
CA HIS A 83 -14.14 1.28 -1.09
C HIS A 83 -15.17 1.75 -2.12
N ILE A 84 -15.45 0.93 -3.14
CA ILE A 84 -16.47 1.23 -4.16
C ILE A 84 -17.87 1.28 -3.54
N ASN A 85 -18.20 0.32 -2.66
CA ASN A 85 -19.50 0.30 -1.99
C ASN A 85 -19.69 1.53 -1.08
N LEU A 86 -18.64 1.97 -0.39
CA LEU A 86 -18.66 3.17 0.44
C LEU A 86 -18.80 4.45 -0.40
N TYR A 87 -18.14 4.51 -1.55
CA TYR A 87 -18.26 5.61 -2.51
C TYR A 87 -19.69 5.69 -3.09
N LEU A 88 -20.27 4.55 -3.47
CA LEU A 88 -21.63 4.47 -4.01
C LEU A 88 -22.70 4.88 -3.00
N LYS A 89 -22.49 4.57 -1.72
CA LYS A 89 -23.39 4.99 -0.63
C LYS A 89 -23.27 6.46 -0.26
N LYS A 90 -22.31 7.20 -0.83
CA LYS A 90 -21.95 8.59 -0.48
C LYS A 90 -21.56 8.80 0.99
N GLU A 91 -21.47 7.74 1.80
CA GLU A 91 -20.99 7.72 3.20
C GLU A 91 -19.46 7.88 3.31
N HIS A 92 -18.78 8.31 2.24
CA HIS A 92 -17.35 8.59 2.23
C HIS A 92 -16.93 9.77 3.13
N LEU A 93 -17.88 10.57 3.61
CA LEU A 93 -17.63 11.71 4.48
C LEU A 93 -18.04 11.36 5.91
N LEU A 94 -17.14 11.60 6.86
CA LEU A 94 -17.49 11.54 8.27
C LEU A 94 -18.48 12.65 8.59
N ASP A 95 -19.70 12.27 8.99
CA ASP A 95 -20.70 13.22 9.46
C ASP A 95 -20.44 13.58 10.93
N VAL A 96 -20.32 14.89 11.19
CA VAL A 96 -19.88 15.47 12.46
C VAL A 96 -20.93 15.20 13.57
N THR A 97 -22.20 15.07 13.19
CA THR A 97 -23.32 14.89 14.12
C THR A 97 -23.46 13.47 14.70
N GLU A 98 -22.92 12.44 14.04
CA GLU A 98 -22.99 11.04 14.53
C GLU A 98 -21.62 10.45 14.90
N ILE A 99 -20.55 11.24 14.77
CA ILE A 99 -19.16 10.76 14.85
C ILE A 99 -18.84 10.07 16.18
N PHE A 100 -19.42 10.53 17.29
CA PHE A 100 -19.21 9.94 18.61
C PHE A 100 -19.97 8.62 18.81
N ASN A 101 -21.18 8.48 18.26
CA ASN A 101 -21.96 7.24 18.33
C ASN A 101 -21.39 6.14 17.43
N LEU A 102 -20.73 6.53 16.33
CA LEU A 102 -20.13 5.63 15.36
C LEU A 102 -18.62 5.44 15.58
N LEU A 103 -18.01 6.18 16.52
CA LEU A 103 -16.56 6.28 16.70
C LEU A 103 -15.90 4.92 16.88
N ASP A 104 -16.45 4.09 17.77
CA ASP A 104 -15.93 2.74 18.06
C ASP A 104 -16.01 1.82 16.84
N ARG A 105 -17.06 1.96 16.02
CA ARG A 105 -17.25 1.18 14.80
C ARG A 105 -16.26 1.61 13.73
N GLU A 106 -16.13 2.92 13.50
CA GLU A 106 -15.20 3.51 12.54
C GLU A 106 -13.74 3.23 12.91
N LYS A 107 -13.40 3.27 14.21
CA LYS A 107 -12.07 2.91 14.73
C LYS A 107 -11.74 1.45 14.47
N LYS A 108 -12.66 0.53 14.80
CA LYS A 108 -12.48 -0.91 14.49
C LYS A 108 -12.32 -1.16 13.00
N TYR A 109 -13.09 -0.47 12.17
CA TYR A 109 -12.99 -0.58 10.72
C TYR A 109 -11.62 -0.10 10.20
N ARG A 110 -11.16 1.07 10.64
CA ARG A 110 -9.83 1.62 10.28
C ARG A 110 -8.69 0.75 10.82
N LEU A 111 -8.85 0.16 12.01
CA LEU A 111 -7.88 -0.78 12.58
C LEU A 111 -7.81 -2.09 11.77
N ALA A 112 -8.95 -2.60 11.30
CA ALA A 112 -8.98 -3.77 10.40
C ALA A 112 -8.29 -3.45 9.06
N LYS A 113 -8.53 -2.27 8.48
CA LYS A 113 -7.79 -1.80 7.29
C LYS A 113 -6.29 -1.69 7.55
N LEU A 114 -5.89 -1.18 8.72
CA LEU A 114 -4.49 -1.10 9.12
C LEU A 114 -3.83 -2.49 9.16
N ALA A 115 -4.49 -3.47 9.79
CA ALA A 115 -4.00 -4.85 9.82
C ALA A 115 -3.84 -5.43 8.41
N PHE A 116 -4.79 -5.14 7.50
CA PHE A 116 -4.70 -5.55 6.10
C PHE A 116 -3.51 -4.91 5.38
N TYR A 117 -3.32 -3.58 5.48
CA TYR A 117 -2.17 -2.91 4.85
C TYR A 117 -0.84 -3.33 5.45
N LEU A 118 -0.78 -3.67 6.74
CA LEU A 118 0.41 -4.26 7.37
C LEU A 118 0.73 -5.63 6.77
N LEU A 119 -0.27 -6.48 6.55
CA LEU A 119 -0.07 -7.76 5.89
C LEU A 119 0.44 -7.55 4.45
N LEU A 120 -0.17 -6.63 3.71
CA LEU A 120 0.27 -6.25 2.37
C LEU A 120 1.71 -5.72 2.37
N PHE A 121 2.09 -4.93 3.37
CA PHE A 121 3.44 -4.40 3.55
C PHE A 121 4.49 -5.51 3.68
N PHE A 122 4.23 -6.53 4.50
CA PHE A 122 5.15 -7.67 4.61
C PHE A 122 5.27 -8.45 3.29
N ILE A 123 4.17 -8.64 2.57
CA ILE A 123 4.19 -9.31 1.25
C ILE A 123 5.03 -8.51 0.25
N VAL A 124 4.84 -7.19 0.19
CA VAL A 124 5.57 -6.30 -0.72
C VAL A 124 7.06 -6.28 -0.40
N ILE A 125 7.44 -6.22 0.89
CA ILE A 125 8.85 -6.34 1.31
C ILE A 125 9.44 -7.68 0.86
N TYR A 126 8.76 -8.79 1.12
CA TYR A 126 9.25 -10.11 0.73
C TYR A 126 9.52 -10.18 -0.78
N LYS A 127 8.61 -9.64 -1.60
CA LYS A 127 8.76 -9.60 -3.06
C LYS A 127 9.85 -8.65 -3.52
N LEU A 128 10.01 -7.51 -2.87
CA LEU A 128 11.09 -6.56 -3.14
C LEU A 128 12.47 -7.20 -2.89
N VAL A 129 12.64 -7.84 -1.73
CA VAL A 129 13.89 -8.54 -1.38
C VAL A 129 14.17 -9.66 -2.38
N LEU A 130 13.14 -10.46 -2.70
CA LEU A 130 13.28 -11.55 -3.67
C LEU A 130 13.71 -11.03 -5.06
N ALA A 131 13.10 -9.94 -5.54
CA ALA A 131 13.49 -9.32 -6.81
C ALA A 131 14.93 -8.78 -6.78
N ALA A 132 15.36 -8.19 -5.66
CA ALA A 132 16.72 -7.72 -5.48
C ALA A 132 17.74 -8.87 -5.49
N VAL A 133 17.44 -9.98 -4.79
CA VAL A 133 18.31 -11.16 -4.76
C VAL A 133 18.45 -11.78 -6.14
N TYR A 134 17.36 -11.94 -6.90
CA TYR A 134 17.43 -12.46 -8.26
C TYR A 134 18.26 -11.56 -9.18
N LEU A 135 18.16 -10.24 -9.04
CA LEU A 135 18.97 -9.30 -9.81
C LEU A 135 20.47 -9.46 -9.51
N ILE A 136 20.83 -9.68 -8.24
CA ILE A 136 22.22 -9.85 -7.80
C ILE A 136 22.79 -11.17 -8.35
N LEU A 137 22.06 -12.27 -8.21
CA LEU A 137 22.51 -13.59 -8.67
C LEU A 137 22.78 -13.61 -10.19
N GLU A 138 21.92 -12.97 -10.97
CA GLU A 138 22.10 -12.93 -12.42
C GLU A 138 23.29 -12.04 -12.85
N HIS A 139 23.57 -10.99 -12.09
CA HIS A 139 24.75 -10.18 -12.31
C HIS A 139 26.03 -11.02 -12.13
N GLU A 140 26.10 -11.90 -11.13
CA GLU A 140 27.25 -12.79 -10.92
C GLU A 140 27.42 -13.80 -12.08
N GLU A 141 26.34 -14.40 -12.58
CA GLU A 141 26.41 -15.33 -13.72
C GLU A 141 26.89 -14.64 -15.02
N SER A 142 26.44 -13.41 -15.28
CA SER A 142 26.84 -12.65 -16.48
C SER A 142 28.34 -12.31 -16.49
N VAL A 143 28.91 -12.00 -15.32
CA VAL A 143 30.35 -11.71 -15.15
C VAL A 143 31.19 -12.97 -15.36
N GLN A 144 30.72 -14.12 -14.87
CA GLN A 144 31.43 -15.39 -15.02
C GLN A 144 31.41 -15.92 -16.47
N SER A 145 30.31 -15.71 -17.20
CA SER A 145 30.22 -16.01 -18.64
C SER A 145 31.14 -15.10 -19.49
N ALA A 146 31.20 -13.80 -19.19
CA ALA A 146 32.10 -12.89 -19.88
C ALA A 146 33.58 -13.19 -19.60
N GLY A 147 33.92 -13.56 -18.36
CA GLY A 147 35.29 -13.94 -17.98
C GLY A 147 35.77 -15.23 -18.63
N THR A 148 34.90 -16.23 -18.76
CA THR A 148 35.23 -17.50 -19.45
C THR A 148 35.45 -17.32 -20.94
N PHE A 149 34.67 -16.47 -21.61
CA PHE A 149 34.87 -16.18 -23.05
C PHE A 149 36.19 -15.42 -23.30
N SER A 150 36.54 -14.46 -22.44
CA SER A 150 37.81 -13.73 -22.53
C SER A 150 39.03 -14.63 -22.30
N GLY A 151 38.95 -15.56 -21.34
CA GLY A 151 40.03 -16.52 -21.05
C GLY A 151 40.30 -17.52 -22.19
N ILE A 152 39.29 -17.85 -22.99
CA ILE A 152 39.45 -18.73 -24.17
C ILE A 152 40.17 -17.98 -25.30
N HIS A 153 39.87 -16.70 -25.53
CA HIS A 153 40.47 -15.91 -26.61
C HIS A 153 41.89 -15.41 -26.30
N ALA A 154 42.29 -15.38 -25.01
CA ALA A 154 43.65 -15.01 -24.61
C ALA A 154 44.68 -16.15 -24.71
N ASN A 155 44.23 -17.38 -24.95
CA ASN A 155 45.07 -18.59 -24.97
C ASN A 155 45.20 -19.21 -26.38
N MET A 156 44.82 -18.46 -27.41
CA MET A 156 44.90 -18.81 -28.84
C MET A 156 45.75 -17.76 -29.56
#